data_AF-A0A7J6KJ15-F1
#
_entry.id   AF-A0A7J6KJ15-F1
#
_cell.length_a   1.000
_cell.length_b   1.000
_cell.length_c   1.000
_cell.angle_alpha   90.00
_cell.angle_beta   90.00
_cell.angle_gamma   90.00
#
_symmetry.space_group_name_H-M   'P 1'
#
loop_
_entity.id
_entity.type
_entity.pdbx_description
1 polymer ?
#
loop_
_entity_poly.entity_id
_entity_poly.type
_entity_poly.pdbx_seq_one_letter_code
_entity_poly.pdbx_strand_id
1 'polypeptide(L)'
;PIADNAGHCACSIAVKNSYPRQCTPLINVVSDPNSSEKKILKVHFEALEHAAVEPFREAPRGRAPADNAIIFLRLEDMAKKGQVQKVRPEDCPIVCEICLVDKAASPGNASKAPRDPNSPDLHQRFRVTVDCRPVNRLRLVYDSLQRFVYTATPCDGIKEVDKPRLAKQFLTTALLQIQDIPKSRVKSFGRLDLQHAFYSLHLSEGLSRLFAVAAKDPSSRRVQHYQFNTLVQGWKFSSLLFGLGTLKVVN
;
A
#
# COMPACT_ATOMS: atom_id res chain seq x y z
N PRO A 1 21.13 -24.57 -9.39
CA PRO A 1 20.39 -23.29 -9.22
C PRO A 1 18.94 -23.59 -8.79
N ILE A 2 18.64 -23.41 -7.51
CA ILE A 2 17.27 -23.57 -6.99
C ILE A 2 16.46 -22.42 -7.57
N ALA A 3 15.47 -22.73 -8.42
CA ALA A 3 14.61 -21.73 -9.03
C ALA A 3 13.91 -20.92 -7.93
N ASP A 4 14.03 -19.60 -8.04
CA ASP A 4 13.46 -18.59 -7.16
C ASP A 4 11.92 -18.57 -7.30
N ASN A 5 11.26 -19.61 -6.78
CA ASN A 5 9.81 -19.80 -6.91
C ASN A 5 9.02 -19.01 -5.86
N ALA A 6 9.68 -18.28 -4.96
CA ALA A 6 9.04 -17.47 -3.95
C ALA A 6 8.69 -16.08 -4.51
N GLY A 7 7.40 -15.85 -4.78
CA GLY A 7 6.88 -14.51 -5.07
C GLY A 7 6.51 -14.25 -6.52
N HIS A 8 6.07 -15.26 -7.28
CA HIS A 8 5.37 -15.02 -8.53
C HIS A 8 3.86 -15.01 -8.26
N CYS A 9 3.12 -14.06 -8.87
CA CYS A 9 1.68 -14.23 -9.02
C CYS A 9 1.45 -15.59 -9.70
N ALA A 10 0.49 -16.38 -9.22
CA ALA A 10 0.13 -17.63 -9.89
C ALA A 10 -0.34 -17.30 -11.31
N CYS A 11 0.56 -17.38 -12.30
CA CYS A 11 0.21 -17.26 -13.70
C CYS A 11 -0.54 -18.56 -14.06
N SER A 12 -1.86 -18.47 -14.18
CA SER A 12 -2.65 -19.58 -14.72
C SER A 12 -2.08 -19.95 -16.09
N ILE A 13 -2.22 -21.22 -16.50
CA ILE A 13 -1.74 -21.69 -17.81
C ILE A 13 -2.31 -20.79 -18.94
N ALA A 14 -3.51 -20.25 -18.77
CA ALA A 14 -4.12 -19.30 -19.69
C ALA A 14 -3.33 -17.98 -19.81
N VAL A 15 -2.83 -17.41 -18.71
CA VAL A 15 -2.03 -16.16 -18.74
C VAL A 15 -0.64 -16.41 -19.33
N LYS A 16 0.00 -17.55 -19.03
CA LYS A 16 1.29 -17.93 -19.63
C LYS A 16 1.23 -18.07 -21.16
N ASN A 17 0.14 -18.62 -21.67
CA ASN A 17 -0.03 -18.82 -23.12
C ASN A 17 -0.36 -17.51 -23.86
N SER A 18 -1.01 -16.54 -23.20
CA SER A 18 -1.35 -15.25 -23.80
C SER A 18 -0.28 -14.17 -23.61
N TYR A 19 0.58 -14.30 -22.58
CA TYR A 19 1.67 -13.38 -22.29
C TYR A 19 2.99 -14.16 -22.15
N PRO A 20 3.73 -14.41 -23.25
CA PRO A 20 4.94 -15.24 -23.25
C PRO A 20 6.16 -14.60 -22.56
N ARG A 21 6.03 -13.40 -21.97
CA ARG A 21 7.09 -12.78 -21.17
C ARG A 21 7.04 -13.31 -19.74
N GLN A 22 8.20 -13.52 -19.15
CA GLN A 22 8.32 -13.92 -17.73
C GLN A 22 7.52 -12.93 -16.86
N CYS A 23 6.52 -13.43 -16.13
CA CYS A 23 5.72 -12.62 -15.20
C CYS A 23 6.69 -11.91 -14.23
N THR A 24 6.54 -10.60 -14.04
CA THR A 24 7.46 -9.82 -13.19
C THR A 24 7.38 -10.35 -11.75
N PRO A 25 8.50 -10.60 -11.04
CA PRO A 25 8.46 -11.02 -9.66
C PRO A 25 7.72 -9.99 -8.80
N LEU A 26 6.92 -10.44 -7.83
CA LEU A 26 6.19 -9.54 -6.93
C LEU A 26 7.14 -8.63 -6.13
N ILE A 27 8.40 -9.03 -5.96
CA ILE A 27 9.45 -8.23 -5.33
C ILE A 27 10.74 -8.36 -6.14
N ASN A 28 11.29 -7.22 -6.56
CA ASN A 28 12.60 -7.10 -7.20
C ASN A 28 13.55 -6.28 -6.32
N VAL A 29 14.85 -6.60 -6.37
CA VAL A 29 15.90 -5.74 -5.82
C VAL A 29 16.42 -4.88 -6.96
N VAL A 30 16.31 -3.55 -6.85
CA VAL A 30 16.79 -2.60 -7.87
C VAL A 30 17.69 -1.54 -7.22
N SER A 31 18.51 -0.85 -8.01
CA SER A 31 19.25 0.31 -7.51
C SER A 31 18.31 1.46 -7.16
N ASP A 32 18.60 2.19 -6.09
CA ASP A 32 17.90 3.42 -5.74
C ASP A 32 18.12 4.45 -6.86
N PRO A 33 17.04 5.05 -7.42
CA PRO A 33 17.16 6.08 -8.45
C PRO A 33 18.07 7.25 -8.06
N ASN A 34 18.19 7.53 -6.76
CA ASN A 34 18.97 8.65 -6.24
C ASN A 34 20.38 8.23 -5.77
N SER A 35 20.71 6.93 -5.78
CA SER A 35 22.00 6.42 -5.33
C SER A 35 22.24 5.01 -5.89
N SER A 36 23.13 4.89 -6.87
CA SER A 36 23.47 3.61 -7.51
C SER A 36 24.03 2.56 -6.55
N GLU A 37 24.63 2.99 -5.44
CA GLU A 37 25.18 2.13 -4.37
C GLU A 37 24.11 1.57 -3.42
N LYS A 38 22.95 2.24 -3.34
CA LYS A 38 21.84 1.77 -2.51
C LYS A 38 20.94 0.86 -3.32
N LYS A 39 20.50 -0.22 -2.68
CA LYS A 39 19.50 -1.13 -3.24
C LYS A 39 18.17 -0.92 -2.53
N ILE A 40 17.10 -0.93 -3.29
CA ILE A 40 15.72 -0.86 -2.79
C ILE A 40 14.96 -2.10 -3.24
N LEU A 41 13.97 -2.48 -2.44
CA LEU A 41 13.01 -3.52 -2.81
C LEU A 41 11.83 -2.86 -3.51
N LYS A 42 11.58 -3.25 -4.76
CA LYS A 42 10.49 -2.77 -5.60
C LYS A 42 9.40 -3.82 -5.70
N VAL A 43 8.20 -3.44 -5.31
CA VAL A 43 6.98 -4.23 -5.30
C VAL A 43 6.32 -4.13 -6.64
N HIS A 44 5.94 -5.29 -7.16
CA HIS A 44 5.13 -5.40 -8.36
C HIS A 44 3.83 -6.16 -8.10
N PHE A 45 2.81 -5.81 -8.88
CA PHE A 45 1.58 -6.58 -8.98
C PHE A 45 0.99 -6.40 -10.39
N GLU A 46 1.58 -7.11 -11.36
CA GLU A 46 1.36 -6.92 -12.80
C GLU A 46 -0.11 -6.84 -13.21
N ALA A 47 -0.96 -7.68 -12.60
CA ALA A 47 -2.41 -7.71 -12.85
C ALA A 47 -3.14 -6.40 -12.50
N LEU A 48 -2.55 -5.52 -11.69
CA LEU A 48 -3.10 -4.22 -11.33
C LEU A 48 -2.29 -3.06 -11.93
N GLU A 49 -1.00 -3.25 -12.20
CA GLU A 49 -0.14 -2.23 -12.79
C GLU A 49 -0.65 -1.73 -14.14
N HIS A 50 -1.05 -2.66 -14.99
CA HIS A 50 -1.49 -2.39 -16.37
C HIS A 50 -3.01 -2.36 -16.52
N ALA A 51 -3.76 -2.53 -15.44
CA ALA A 51 -5.19 -2.70 -15.54
C ALA A 51 -5.89 -1.40 -15.92
N ALA A 52 -6.90 -1.48 -16.78
CA ALA A 52 -7.85 -0.38 -16.94
C ALA A 52 -8.64 -0.24 -15.64
N VAL A 53 -8.70 0.98 -15.10
CA VAL A 53 -9.40 1.29 -13.85
C VAL A 53 -10.33 2.46 -14.11
N GLU A 54 -11.60 2.30 -13.75
CA GLU A 54 -12.57 3.38 -13.80
C GLU A 54 -12.17 4.49 -12.80
N PRO A 55 -12.14 5.77 -13.22
CA PRO A 55 -11.80 6.86 -12.32
C PRO A 55 -12.68 6.89 -11.07
N PHE A 56 -12.05 6.89 -9.91
CA PHE A 56 -12.74 6.95 -8.62
C PHE A 56 -12.14 8.05 -7.75
N ARG A 57 -13.01 8.80 -7.06
CA ARG A 57 -12.63 9.83 -6.10
C ARG A 57 -13.48 9.63 -4.84
N GLU A 58 -12.84 9.27 -3.74
CA GLU A 58 -13.54 9.15 -2.46
C GLU A 58 -13.96 10.54 -1.96
N ALA A 59 -15.18 10.64 -1.42
CA ALA A 59 -15.66 11.90 -0.88
C ALA A 59 -14.79 12.33 0.34
N PRO A 60 -14.42 13.63 0.45
CA PRO A 60 -13.60 14.10 1.55
C PRO A 60 -14.33 13.93 2.89
N ARG A 61 -13.61 13.49 3.93
CA ARG A 61 -14.20 13.49 5.29
C ARG A 61 -14.29 14.90 5.84
N GLY A 62 -15.40 15.21 6.50
CA GLY A 62 -15.54 16.41 7.33
C GLY A 62 -14.55 16.36 8.50
N ARG A 63 -13.46 17.12 8.41
CA ARG A 63 -12.41 17.19 9.42
C ARG A 63 -12.28 18.57 10.03
N ALA A 64 -11.84 18.60 11.28
CA ALA A 64 -11.42 19.83 11.93
C ALA A 64 -10.25 20.49 11.17
N PRO A 65 -10.13 21.83 11.17
CA PRO A 65 -9.01 22.53 10.52
C PRO A 65 -7.63 22.05 10.97
N ALA A 66 -7.46 21.76 12.26
CA ALA A 66 -6.20 21.25 12.82
C ALA A 66 -5.81 19.89 12.23
N ASP A 67 -6.77 18.96 12.11
CA ASP A 67 -6.53 17.64 11.50
C ASP A 67 -6.11 17.78 10.03
N ASN A 68 -6.74 18.68 9.28
CA ASN A 68 -6.36 18.95 7.89
C ASN A 68 -4.94 19.51 7.78
N ALA A 69 -4.56 20.43 8.68
CA ALA A 69 -3.21 20.98 8.73
C ALA A 69 -2.18 19.89 9.07
N ILE A 70 -2.44 19.05 10.08
CA ILE A 70 -1.58 17.92 10.45
C ILE A 70 -1.39 16.97 9.26
N ILE A 71 -2.48 16.60 8.57
CA ILE A 71 -2.43 15.73 7.40
C ILE A 71 -1.52 16.31 6.32
N PHE A 72 -1.72 17.58 5.97
CA PHE A 72 -0.92 18.26 4.96
C PHE A 72 0.57 18.28 5.34
N LEU A 73 0.89 18.70 6.57
CA LEU A 73 2.27 18.75 7.07
C LEU A 73 2.91 17.35 7.12
N ARG A 74 2.15 16.31 7.47
CA ARG A 74 2.65 14.93 7.43
C ARG A 74 2.95 14.48 6.01
N LEU A 75 2.09 14.79 5.04
CA LEU A 75 2.30 14.45 3.63
C LEU A 75 3.50 15.19 3.02
N GLU A 76 3.72 16.46 3.39
CA GLU A 76 4.94 17.20 2.98
C GLU A 76 6.22 16.56 3.54
N ASP A 77 6.23 16.12 4.80
CA ASP A 77 7.36 15.37 5.38
C ASP A 77 7.56 14.01 4.71
N MET A 78 6.47 13.29 4.42
CA MET A 78 6.54 12.03 3.69
C MET A 78 7.08 12.24 2.26
N ALA A 79 6.74 13.36 1.61
CA ALA A 79 7.24 13.72 0.30
C ALA A 79 8.75 14.00 0.33
N LYS A 80 9.22 14.75 1.33
CA LYS A 80 10.66 14.97 1.56
C LYS A 80 11.44 13.67 1.78
N LYS A 81 10.78 12.65 2.33
CA LYS A 81 11.35 11.30 2.57
C LYS A 81 11.19 10.36 1.37
N GLY A 82 10.60 10.80 0.26
CA GLY A 82 10.36 9.97 -0.92
C GLY A 82 9.27 8.91 -0.77
N GLN A 83 8.50 8.94 0.33
CA GLN A 83 7.44 7.94 0.60
C GLN A 83 6.18 8.21 -0.23
N VAL A 84 5.95 9.49 -0.54
CA VAL A 84 4.90 9.97 -1.43
C VAL A 84 5.50 10.99 -2.40
N GLN A 85 4.80 11.31 -3.47
CA GLN A 85 5.15 12.38 -4.39
C GLN A 85 3.94 13.24 -4.75
N LYS A 86 4.18 14.52 -5.05
CA LYS A 86 3.14 15.42 -5.55
C LYS A 86 2.84 15.05 -7.00
N VAL A 87 1.56 14.96 -7.32
CA VAL A 87 1.08 14.54 -8.65
C VAL A 87 -0.09 15.40 -9.09
N ARG A 88 -0.41 15.32 -10.38
CA ARG A 88 -1.64 15.91 -10.89
C ARG A 88 -2.79 14.93 -10.68
N PRO A 89 -4.02 15.43 -10.45
CA PRO A 89 -5.17 14.55 -10.22
C PRO A 89 -5.49 13.64 -11.42
N GLU A 90 -5.18 14.06 -12.65
CA GLU A 90 -5.37 13.28 -13.87
C GLU A 90 -4.50 12.02 -13.94
N ASP A 91 -3.33 12.02 -13.29
CA ASP A 91 -2.40 10.88 -13.28
C ASP A 91 -2.87 9.76 -12.33
N CYS A 92 -3.92 10.03 -11.54
CA CYS A 92 -4.41 9.15 -10.49
C CYS A 92 -5.78 8.59 -10.87
N PRO A 93 -5.91 7.33 -11.31
CA PRO A 93 -7.23 6.74 -11.53
C PRO A 93 -8.05 6.68 -10.24
N ILE A 94 -7.42 6.47 -9.08
CA ILE A 94 -8.10 6.38 -7.79
C ILE A 94 -7.51 7.42 -6.83
N VAL A 95 -8.36 8.29 -6.27
CA VAL A 95 -8.01 9.12 -5.10
C VAL A 95 -8.81 8.60 -3.91
N CYS A 96 -8.11 7.99 -2.98
CA CYS A 96 -8.67 7.48 -1.74
C CYS A 96 -8.68 8.56 -0.65
N GLU A 97 -9.44 8.29 0.40
CA GLU A 97 -9.44 9.12 1.59
C GLU A 97 -8.22 8.83 2.50
N ILE A 98 -7.85 9.80 3.34
CA ILE A 98 -6.73 9.76 4.28
C ILE A 98 -7.16 9.26 5.66
N CYS A 99 -6.47 8.25 6.18
CA CYS A 99 -6.58 7.86 7.58
C CYS A 99 -5.54 8.60 8.42
N LEU A 100 -6.01 9.48 9.31
CA LEU A 100 -5.18 10.12 10.34
C LEU A 100 -5.27 9.31 11.64
N VAL A 101 -4.14 8.82 12.12
CA VAL A 101 -4.03 8.08 13.37
C VAL A 101 -3.19 8.88 14.36
N ASP A 102 -3.76 9.11 15.54
CA ASP A 102 -3.08 9.74 16.67
C ASP A 102 -2.58 8.66 17.63
N LYS A 103 -1.27 8.43 17.68
CA LYS A 103 -0.68 7.38 18.53
C LYS A 103 -0.84 7.68 20.02
N ALA A 104 -0.95 8.96 20.40
CA ALA A 104 -1.15 9.36 21.79
C ALA A 104 -2.57 9.04 22.28
N ALA A 105 -3.54 8.86 21.37
CA ALA A 105 -4.92 8.53 21.68
C ALA A 105 -5.19 7.01 21.82
N SER A 106 -4.14 6.19 21.99
CA SER A 106 -4.26 4.74 22.14
C SER A 106 -5.07 4.37 23.40
N PRO A 107 -5.91 3.31 23.36
CA PRO A 107 -6.77 2.94 24.48
C PRO A 107 -5.92 2.60 25.70
N GLY A 108 -5.96 3.46 26.72
CA GLY A 108 -5.14 3.39 27.93
C GLY A 108 -4.58 4.75 28.38
N ASN A 109 -4.41 5.71 27.46
CA ASN A 109 -4.00 7.07 27.80
C ASN A 109 -5.21 8.01 27.79
N ALA A 110 -5.74 8.30 28.99
CA ALA A 110 -6.91 9.15 29.18
C ALA A 110 -6.64 10.66 28.91
N SER A 111 -5.38 11.06 28.79
CA SER A 111 -5.02 12.42 28.36
C SER A 111 -5.00 12.50 26.83
N LYS A 112 -6.12 12.91 26.22
CA LYS A 112 -6.11 13.36 24.82
C LYS A 112 -5.47 14.74 24.76
N ALA A 113 -4.13 14.78 24.75
CA ALA A 113 -3.40 16.01 24.46
C ALA A 113 -4.02 16.67 23.20
N PRO A 114 -4.18 18.00 23.16
CA PRO A 114 -4.79 18.67 22.01
C PRO A 114 -4.04 18.31 20.73
N ARG A 115 -4.79 18.22 19.63
CA ARG A 115 -4.21 18.02 18.30
C ARG A 115 -3.75 19.37 17.77
N ASP A 116 -2.46 19.62 17.86
CA ASP A 116 -1.84 20.87 17.43
C ASP A 116 -0.92 20.61 16.22
N PRO A 117 -1.17 21.24 15.06
CA PRO A 117 -0.27 21.17 13.90
C PRO A 117 1.12 21.77 14.16
N ASN A 118 1.30 22.56 15.21
CA ASN A 118 2.59 23.15 15.58
C ASN A 118 3.35 22.32 16.63
N SER A 119 2.81 21.16 17.02
CA SER A 119 3.45 20.31 18.03
C SER A 119 4.83 19.82 17.55
N PRO A 120 5.89 19.89 18.37
CA PRO A 120 7.24 19.47 17.96
C PRO A 120 7.33 17.96 17.66
N ASP A 121 6.43 17.15 18.23
CA ASP A 121 6.36 15.71 18.04
C ASP A 121 5.40 15.28 16.91
N LEU A 122 4.88 16.21 16.10
CA LEU A 122 3.85 15.97 15.10
C LEU A 122 4.14 14.74 14.23
N HIS A 123 5.38 14.60 13.75
CA HIS A 123 5.78 13.51 12.85
C HIS A 123 5.86 12.14 13.54
N GLN A 124 6.07 12.12 14.86
CA GLN A 124 6.16 10.91 15.67
C GLN A 124 4.78 10.46 16.16
N ARG A 125 3.97 11.43 16.62
CA ARG A 125 2.63 11.24 17.18
C ARG A 125 1.60 10.87 16.12
N PHE A 126 1.60 11.57 14.99
CA PHE A 126 0.58 11.37 13.95
C PHE A 126 1.10 10.50 12.81
N ARG A 127 0.31 9.49 12.46
CA ARG A 127 0.52 8.65 11.29
C ARG A 127 -0.57 8.94 10.27
N VAL A 128 -0.15 9.24 9.04
CA VAL A 128 -1.01 9.34 7.87
C VAL A 128 -0.89 8.05 7.06
N THR A 129 -2.03 7.45 6.72
CA THR A 129 -2.14 6.30 5.82
C THR A 129 -3.32 6.51 4.87
N VAL A 130 -3.53 5.57 3.95
CA VAL A 130 -4.62 5.61 2.98
C VAL A 130 -5.75 4.70 3.43
N ASP A 131 -7.00 5.12 3.23
CA ASP A 131 -8.13 4.22 3.29
C ASP A 131 -8.18 3.34 2.04
N CYS A 132 -7.62 2.13 2.15
CA CYS A 132 -7.52 1.23 1.01
C CYS A 132 -8.82 0.45 0.74
N ARG A 133 -9.95 0.76 1.38
CA ARG A 133 -11.22 0.03 1.15
C ARG A 133 -11.64 0.04 -0.33
N PRO A 134 -11.58 1.17 -1.08
CA PRO A 134 -11.90 1.18 -2.50
C PRO A 134 -10.98 0.23 -3.30
N VAL A 135 -9.67 0.34 -3.10
CA VAL A 135 -8.67 -0.51 -3.78
C VAL A 135 -8.83 -1.99 -3.44
N ASN A 136 -9.10 -2.31 -2.17
CA ASN A 136 -9.28 -3.69 -1.70
C ASN A 136 -10.53 -4.35 -2.30
N ARG A 137 -11.55 -3.54 -2.64
CA ARG A 137 -12.86 -3.96 -3.15
C ARG A 137 -13.01 -3.83 -4.65
N LEU A 138 -11.95 -3.47 -5.39
CA LEU A 138 -11.97 -3.42 -6.84
C LEU A 138 -12.59 -4.69 -7.43
N ARG A 139 -13.55 -4.49 -8.33
CA ARG A 139 -14.29 -5.56 -9.01
C ARG A 139 -13.93 -5.52 -10.48
N LEU A 140 -13.71 -6.70 -11.06
CA LEU A 140 -13.50 -6.84 -12.49
C LEU A 140 -14.86 -6.89 -13.19
N VAL A 141 -15.05 -6.00 -14.15
CA VAL A 141 -16.28 -5.83 -14.92
C VAL A 141 -15.98 -5.71 -16.42
N TYR A 142 -17.01 -5.80 -17.26
CA TYR A 142 -16.93 -5.47 -18.69
C TYR A 142 -17.47 -4.07 -18.95
N ASP A 143 -16.74 -3.27 -19.72
CA ASP A 143 -17.25 -1.99 -20.23
C ASP A 143 -18.19 -2.18 -21.43
N SER A 144 -18.72 -1.08 -21.97
CA SER A 144 -19.60 -1.09 -23.14
C SER A 144 -18.93 -1.66 -24.40
N LEU A 145 -17.61 -1.76 -24.42
CA LEU A 145 -16.79 -2.29 -25.51
C LEU A 145 -16.31 -3.73 -25.21
N GLN A 146 -16.88 -4.40 -24.20
CA GLN A 146 -16.49 -5.75 -23.77
C GLN A 146 -15.02 -5.87 -23.33
N ARG A 147 -14.42 -4.78 -22.83
CA ARG A 147 -13.07 -4.79 -22.27
C ARG A 147 -13.13 -4.97 -20.76
N PHE A 148 -12.11 -5.64 -20.21
CA PHE A 148 -11.93 -5.79 -18.78
C PHE A 148 -11.54 -4.45 -18.13
N VAL A 149 -12.33 -4.01 -17.15
CA VAL A 149 -12.07 -2.79 -16.36
C VAL A 149 -12.27 -3.11 -14.88
N TYR A 150 -11.43 -2.55 -14.01
CA TYR A 150 -11.67 -2.56 -12.57
C TYR A 150 -12.47 -1.33 -12.13
N THR A 151 -13.52 -1.55 -11.34
CA THR A 151 -14.30 -0.48 -10.71
C THR A 151 -14.28 -0.60 -9.19
N ALA A 152 -14.20 0.54 -8.51
CA ALA A 152 -14.28 0.64 -7.05
C ALA A 152 -15.73 0.80 -6.56
N THR A 153 -16.66 1.16 -7.46
CA THR A 153 -18.06 1.43 -7.17
C THR A 153 -18.89 0.19 -7.50
N PRO A 154 -19.94 -0.15 -6.72
CA PRO A 154 -20.94 -1.09 -7.19
C PRO A 154 -21.64 -0.49 -8.41
N CYS A 155 -21.56 -1.15 -9.57
CA CYS A 155 -22.31 -0.74 -10.76
C CYS A 155 -23.54 -1.63 -10.91
N ASP A 156 -24.72 -1.04 -10.83
CA ASP A 156 -25.98 -1.73 -11.13
C ASP A 156 -25.99 -2.14 -12.62
N GLY A 157 -26.34 -3.39 -12.90
CA GLY A 157 -26.50 -3.91 -14.27
C GLY A 157 -25.23 -4.44 -14.95
N ILE A 158 -24.05 -4.39 -14.31
CA ILE A 158 -22.85 -4.99 -14.87
C ILE A 158 -22.63 -6.39 -14.29
N LYS A 159 -22.48 -7.40 -15.16
CA LYS A 159 -22.23 -8.79 -14.76
C LYS A 159 -20.87 -8.89 -14.07
N GLU A 160 -20.86 -9.18 -12.77
CA GLU A 160 -19.64 -9.56 -12.07
C GLU A 160 -19.13 -10.91 -12.58
N VAL A 161 -17.79 -11.04 -12.66
CA VAL A 161 -17.15 -12.32 -12.94
C VAL A 161 -17.26 -13.22 -11.70
N ASP A 162 -17.67 -14.49 -11.88
CA ASP A 162 -17.78 -15.47 -10.80
C ASP A 162 -16.46 -15.62 -10.03
N LYS A 163 -16.54 -15.44 -8.71
CA LYS A 163 -15.36 -15.53 -7.82
C LYS A 163 -15.26 -16.95 -7.26
N PRO A 164 -14.19 -17.70 -7.55
CA PRO A 164 -13.92 -18.94 -6.82
C PRO A 164 -13.70 -18.62 -5.33
N ARG A 165 -14.21 -19.48 -4.44
CA ARG A 165 -13.98 -19.38 -2.99
C ARG A 165 -12.50 -19.64 -2.68
N LEU A 166 -11.68 -18.59 -2.72
CA LEU A 166 -10.27 -18.68 -2.34
C LEU A 166 -10.12 -18.51 -0.82
N ALA A 167 -9.21 -19.29 -0.24
CA ALA A 167 -8.81 -19.14 1.15
C ALA A 167 -8.24 -17.73 1.38
N LYS A 168 -8.72 -17.05 2.43
CA LYS A 168 -8.32 -15.67 2.75
C LYS A 168 -6.94 -15.55 3.42
N GLN A 169 -6.32 -16.67 3.76
CA GLN A 169 -5.08 -16.71 4.53
C GLN A 169 -3.89 -17.05 3.61
N PHE A 170 -3.05 -16.05 3.37
CA PHE A 170 -1.87 -16.15 2.50
C PHE A 170 -0.57 -16.43 3.26
N LEU A 171 -0.59 -16.39 4.60
CA LEU A 171 0.57 -16.60 5.47
C LEU A 171 0.31 -17.76 6.45
N THR A 172 1.34 -18.54 6.75
CA THR A 172 1.30 -19.54 7.83
C THR A 172 0.91 -18.88 9.14
N THR A 173 0.14 -19.56 9.98
CA THR A 173 -0.26 -19.00 11.28
C THR A 173 0.97 -18.80 12.17
N ALA A 174 0.92 -17.80 13.06
CA ALA A 174 2.00 -17.57 14.02
C ALA A 174 2.32 -18.83 14.85
N LEU A 175 1.30 -19.64 15.17
CA LEU A 175 1.48 -20.90 15.89
C LEU A 175 2.34 -21.90 15.11
N LEU A 176 2.08 -22.08 13.80
CA LEU A 176 2.87 -22.98 12.96
C LEU A 176 4.32 -22.47 12.86
N GLN A 177 4.52 -21.16 12.69
CA GLN A 177 5.87 -20.58 12.65
C GLN A 177 6.66 -20.78 13.95
N ILE A 178 5.99 -20.72 15.11
CA ILE A 178 6.62 -20.98 16.41
C ILE A 178 6.97 -22.46 16.55
N GLN A 179 6.12 -23.37 16.06
CA GLN A 179 6.36 -24.81 16.10
C GLN A 179 7.58 -25.23 15.26
N ASP A 180 7.90 -24.48 14.20
CA ASP A 180 9.06 -24.73 13.35
C ASP A 180 10.40 -24.33 14.00
N ILE A 181 10.39 -23.63 15.14
CA ILE A 181 11.62 -23.23 15.84
C ILE A 181 12.29 -24.49 16.43
N PRO A 182 13.53 -24.85 16.03
CA PRO A 182 14.20 -26.03 16.55
C PRO A 182 14.34 -25.96 18.07
N LYS A 183 14.02 -27.07 18.78
CA LYS A 183 14.07 -27.15 20.26
C LYS A 183 15.42 -26.69 20.85
N SER A 184 16.51 -26.90 20.11
CA SER A 184 17.86 -26.46 20.49
C SER A 184 18.06 -24.93 20.54
N ARG A 185 17.17 -24.15 19.90
CA ARG A 185 17.22 -22.68 19.80
C ARG A 185 16.21 -21.96 20.72
N VAL A 186 15.52 -22.68 21.61
CA VAL A 186 14.42 -22.15 22.46
C VAL A 186 14.92 -21.53 23.79
N LYS A 187 16.24 -21.39 23.98
CA LYS A 187 16.82 -20.95 25.27
C LYS A 187 16.62 -19.46 25.55
N SER A 188 16.60 -18.62 24.52
CA SER A 188 16.37 -17.17 24.64
C SER A 188 15.77 -16.62 23.35
N PHE A 189 14.91 -15.61 23.48
CA PHE A 189 14.23 -14.98 22.37
C PHE A 189 14.39 -13.47 22.43
N GLY A 190 14.68 -12.85 21.29
CA GLY A 190 14.62 -11.42 21.09
C GLY A 190 13.48 -11.08 20.13
N ARG A 191 12.76 -9.99 20.40
CA ARG A 191 11.75 -9.46 19.48
C ARG A 191 12.23 -8.12 18.94
N LEU A 192 12.34 -8.02 17.62
CA LEU A 192 12.57 -6.78 16.91
C LEU A 192 11.25 -6.34 16.27
N ASP A 193 10.83 -5.11 16.54
CA ASP A 193 9.67 -4.50 15.89
C ASP A 193 10.15 -3.42 14.92
N LEU A 194 9.70 -3.51 13.66
CA LEU A 194 10.14 -2.61 12.59
C LEU A 194 9.18 -1.43 12.49
N GLN A 195 9.64 -0.26 12.94
CA GLN A 195 8.88 0.97 12.75
C GLN A 195 8.79 1.31 11.27
N HIS A 196 7.60 1.71 10.81
CA HIS A 196 7.35 2.09 9.41
C HIS A 196 7.70 0.99 8.39
N ALA A 197 7.60 -0.28 8.80
CA ALA A 197 7.99 -1.46 8.01
C ALA A 197 7.57 -1.40 6.53
N PHE A 198 6.30 -1.10 6.23
CA PHE A 198 5.85 -1.08 4.83
C PHE A 198 6.50 0.02 3.98
N TYR A 199 6.92 1.14 4.57
CA TYR A 199 7.56 2.23 3.83
C TYR A 199 8.97 1.89 3.36
N SER A 200 9.55 0.75 3.76
CA SER A 200 10.82 0.25 3.22
C SER A 200 10.71 -0.40 1.84
N LEU A 201 9.48 -0.69 1.39
CA LEU A 201 9.21 -1.28 0.09
C LEU A 201 8.68 -0.22 -0.87
N HIS A 202 9.35 -0.04 -2.00
CA HIS A 202 8.93 0.88 -3.06
C HIS A 202 7.89 0.23 -3.95
N LEU A 203 6.91 0.99 -4.42
CA LEU A 203 5.94 0.53 -5.41
C LEU A 203 6.46 0.77 -6.83
N SER A 204 6.06 -0.07 -7.77
CA SER A 204 6.17 0.25 -9.19
C SER A 204 5.25 1.42 -9.57
N GLU A 205 5.61 2.19 -10.59
CA GLU A 205 4.82 3.37 -11.01
C GLU A 205 3.38 2.99 -11.38
N GLY A 206 3.20 1.88 -12.09
CA GLY A 206 1.89 1.37 -12.48
C GLY A 206 1.01 0.98 -11.29
N LEU A 207 1.61 0.60 -10.15
CA LEU A 207 0.90 0.25 -8.93
C LEU A 207 0.66 1.48 -8.04
N SER A 208 1.65 2.38 -7.94
CA SER A 208 1.58 3.63 -7.17
C SER A 208 0.34 4.46 -7.53
N ARG A 209 -0.09 4.46 -8.80
CA ARG A 209 -1.23 5.27 -9.29
C ARG A 209 -2.56 4.91 -8.63
N LEU A 210 -2.67 3.74 -8.03
CA LEU A 210 -3.87 3.28 -7.32
C LEU A 210 -3.97 3.87 -5.90
N PHE A 211 -2.89 4.48 -5.40
CA PHE A 211 -2.76 4.93 -4.03
C PHE A 211 -2.49 6.44 -3.97
N ALA A 212 -3.43 7.21 -4.53
CA ALA A 212 -3.40 8.66 -4.39
C ALA A 212 -4.33 9.15 -3.28
N VAL A 213 -4.01 10.30 -2.72
CA VAL A 213 -4.80 11.03 -1.73
C VAL A 213 -4.79 12.53 -2.03
N ALA A 214 -5.78 13.24 -1.52
CA ALA A 214 -5.88 14.69 -1.64
C ALA A 214 -5.84 15.35 -0.26
N ALA A 215 -5.07 16.43 -0.11
CA ALA A 215 -5.02 17.24 1.10
C ALA A 215 -5.09 18.73 0.75
N LYS A 216 -5.77 19.50 1.61
CA LYS A 216 -5.89 20.94 1.44
C LYS A 216 -4.74 21.64 2.16
N ASP A 217 -3.98 22.44 1.42
CA ASP A 217 -2.95 23.30 1.99
C ASP A 217 -3.60 24.32 2.95
N PRO A 218 -3.19 24.37 4.22
CA PRO A 218 -3.74 25.32 5.19
C PRO A 218 -3.48 26.78 4.81
N SER A 219 -2.38 27.08 4.10
CA SER A 219 -1.98 28.43 3.72
C SER A 219 -2.69 28.91 2.45
N SER A 220 -2.52 28.20 1.33
CA SER A 220 -3.09 28.60 0.04
C SER A 220 -4.54 28.18 -0.16
N ARG A 221 -5.07 27.31 0.70
CA ARG A 221 -6.38 26.65 0.57
C ARG A 221 -6.54 25.81 -0.70
N ARG A 222 -5.46 25.59 -1.46
CA ARG A 222 -5.49 24.74 -2.67
C ARG A 222 -5.45 23.26 -2.29
N VAL A 223 -6.06 22.42 -3.11
CA VAL A 223 -6.00 20.97 -2.95
C VAL A 223 -4.76 20.45 -3.67
N GLN A 224 -3.88 19.79 -2.92
CA GLN A 224 -2.71 19.10 -3.44
C GLN A 224 -2.99 17.59 -3.45
N HIS A 225 -2.59 16.93 -4.54
CA HIS A 225 -2.67 15.48 -4.68
C HIS A 225 -1.30 14.87 -4.43
N TYR A 226 -1.30 13.73 -3.75
CA TYR A 226 -0.11 12.96 -3.41
C TYR A 226 -0.34 11.50 -3.81
N GLN A 227 0.68 10.89 -4.40
CA GLN A 227 0.70 9.47 -4.74
C GLN A 227 1.72 8.77 -3.85
N PHE A 228 1.37 7.60 -3.31
CA PHE A 228 2.31 6.80 -2.53
C PHE A 228 3.26 6.06 -3.45
N ASN A 229 4.56 6.24 -3.20
CA ASN A 229 5.66 5.55 -3.89
C ASN A 229 6.17 4.34 -3.10
N THR A 230 5.60 4.11 -1.92
CA THR A 230 5.97 3.03 -1.01
C THR A 230 4.73 2.25 -0.60
N LEU A 231 4.93 1.00 -0.17
CA LEU A 231 3.84 0.09 0.14
C LEU A 231 2.93 0.67 1.23
N VAL A 232 1.65 0.79 0.91
CA VAL A 232 0.69 1.45 1.79
C VAL A 232 0.19 0.53 2.90
N GLN A 233 -0.07 1.12 4.06
CA GLN A 233 -0.78 0.44 5.15
C GLN A 233 -2.27 0.33 4.82
N GLY A 234 -2.85 -0.86 5.04
CA GLY A 234 -4.28 -1.11 4.85
C GLY A 234 -4.65 -1.78 3.52
N TRP A 235 -3.72 -1.90 2.57
CA TRP A 235 -3.94 -2.71 1.37
C TRP A 235 -3.84 -4.21 1.70
N LYS A 236 -4.77 -5.00 1.18
CA LYS A 236 -4.95 -6.41 1.55
C LYS A 236 -3.75 -7.30 1.22
N PHE A 237 -2.89 -6.87 0.30
CA PHE A 237 -1.69 -7.60 -0.10
C PHE A 237 -0.41 -7.11 0.60
N SER A 238 -0.46 -6.01 1.37
CA SER A 238 0.75 -5.42 1.96
C SER A 238 1.50 -6.38 2.89
N SER A 239 0.81 -7.13 3.74
CA SER A 239 1.46 -8.10 4.64
C SER A 239 2.16 -9.23 3.89
N LEU A 240 1.56 -9.73 2.81
CA LEU A 240 2.16 -10.76 1.96
C LEU A 240 3.43 -10.23 1.28
N LEU A 241 3.32 -9.07 0.64
CA LEU A 241 4.42 -8.45 -0.10
C LEU A 241 5.57 -8.04 0.83
N PHE A 242 5.25 -7.60 2.05
CA PHE A 242 6.24 -7.34 3.08
C PHE A 242 6.97 -8.61 3.54
N GLY A 243 6.23 -9.71 3.75
CA GLY A 243 6.81 -11.01 4.07
C GLY A 243 7.77 -11.50 2.97
N LEU A 244 7.35 -11.40 1.71
CA LEU A 244 8.19 -11.75 0.55
C LEU A 244 9.44 -10.86 0.47
N GLY A 245 9.30 -9.55 0.68
CA GLY A 245 10.45 -8.63 0.72
C GLY A 245 11.43 -8.96 1.84
N THR A 246 10.94 -9.33 3.01
CA THR A 246 11.79 -9.75 4.14
C THR A 246 12.60 -11.00 3.80
N LEU A 247 11.98 -11.98 3.12
CA LEU A 247 12.69 -13.19 2.67
C LEU A 247 13.80 -12.90 1.65
N LYS A 248 13.70 -11.82 0.87
CA LYS A 248 14.76 -11.40 -0.08
C LYS A 248 15.97 -10.75 0.60
N VAL A 249 15.83 -10.30 1.85
CA VAL A 249 16.92 -9.66 2.60
C VAL A 249 17.63 -10.68 3.50
N VAL A 250 16.89 -11.66 4.03
CA VAL A 250 17.42 -12.65 4.98
C VAL A 250 18.09 -13.84 4.28
N ASN A 251 17.74 -14.13 3.02
CA ASN A 251 18.38 -15.16 2.19
C ASN A 251 19.48 -14.55 1.32
#